data_AF-A0A932Q2F6-F1
#
_entry.id   AF-A0A932Q2F6-F1
#
_cell.length_a   1.000
_cell.length_b   1.000
_cell.length_c   1.000
_cell.angle_alpha   90.00
_cell.angle_beta   90.00
_cell.angle_gamma   90.00
#
_symmetry.space_group_name_H-M   'P 1'
#
loop_
_entity.id
_entity.type
_entity.pdbx_description
1 polymer ?
#
loop_
_entity_poly.entity_id
_entity_poly.type
_entity_poly.pdbx_seq_one_letter_code
_entity_poly.pdbx_strand_id
1 'polypeptide(L)'
;TVIASREAAKQSPSGMEIASQKPLAMTAEDFQIAVIEEALSNFHRYFLIMPTLARFELEIHTRVERGQALTAKSMIELCADLFSEAYGNSVEIDRERIGITWARFATHLYSNFYVYQYGTGIAAAHALAQNVLEGNARAVENYRAFLSAGGSRYPLDTLKMAGVDLTSPEPVEKAFSVLAEYVDKLEELTTKKNL
;
A
#
# COMPACT_ATOMS: atom_id res chain seq x y z
N THR A 1 -0.63 2.85 9.93
CA THR A 1 0.84 2.67 9.98
C THR A 1 1.29 1.65 11.02
N VAL A 2 0.92 1.78 12.31
CA VAL A 2 1.33 0.83 13.37
C VAL A 2 0.83 -0.62 13.17
N ILE A 3 -0.31 -0.82 12.51
CA ILE A 3 -0.86 -2.17 12.26
C ILE A 3 -0.12 -2.88 11.11
N ALA A 4 0.19 -2.16 10.02
CA ALA A 4 0.95 -2.69 8.89
C ALA A 4 2.39 -3.10 9.28
N SER A 5 3.04 -2.33 10.17
CA SER A 5 4.37 -2.66 10.68
C SER A 5 4.41 -3.92 11.57
N ARG A 6 3.30 -4.29 12.21
CA ARG A 6 3.21 -5.48 13.08
C ARG A 6 2.99 -6.78 12.32
N GLU A 7 2.36 -6.73 11.14
CA GLU A 7 2.15 -7.92 10.31
C GLU A 7 3.37 -8.27 9.46
N ALA A 8 4.11 -7.28 8.95
CA ALA A 8 5.33 -7.51 8.18
C ALA A 8 6.41 -8.26 8.99
N ALA A 9 6.52 -7.96 10.29
CA ALA A 9 7.45 -8.63 11.19
C ALA A 9 7.13 -10.12 11.46
N LYS A 10 5.91 -10.58 11.17
CA LYS A 10 5.48 -11.98 11.43
C LYS A 10 5.73 -12.94 10.27
N GLN A 11 6.09 -12.45 9.07
CA GLN A 11 6.23 -13.27 7.86
C GLN A 11 7.67 -13.55 7.44
N SER A 12 8.68 -13.10 8.20
CA SER A 12 10.09 -13.35 7.87
C SER A 12 10.52 -14.76 8.35
N PRO A 13 10.94 -15.68 7.46
CA PRO A 13 11.43 -16.99 7.85
C PRO A 13 12.82 -16.89 8.51
N SER A 14 12.96 -17.57 9.65
CA SER A 14 14.17 -18.18 10.24
C SER A 14 15.51 -17.43 10.12
N GLY A 15 15.89 -16.74 11.21
CA GLY A 15 17.23 -16.19 11.44
C GLY A 15 18.32 -17.23 11.77
N MET A 16 18.35 -18.38 11.10
CA MET A 16 19.33 -19.45 11.37
C MET A 16 20.18 -19.90 10.18
N GLU A 17 20.07 -19.22 9.02
CA GLU A 17 20.87 -19.56 7.82
C GLU A 17 21.76 -18.41 7.31
N ILE A 18 21.75 -17.26 7.98
CA ILE A 18 22.46 -16.03 7.55
C ILE A 18 23.88 -15.90 8.15
N ALA A 19 24.35 -16.90 8.89
CA ALA A 19 25.62 -16.80 9.64
C ALA A 19 26.86 -17.22 8.83
N SER A 20 26.71 -17.70 7.59
CA SER A 20 27.81 -18.23 6.77
C SER A 20 28.12 -17.44 5.49
N GLN A 21 27.33 -16.41 5.16
CA GLN A 21 27.63 -15.53 4.04
C GLN A 21 28.45 -14.34 4.54
N LYS A 22 29.67 -14.22 4.01
CA LYS A 22 30.48 -13.00 4.11
C LYS A 22 29.57 -11.82 3.71
N PRO A 23 29.36 -10.79 4.55
CA PRO A 23 28.49 -9.68 4.17
C PRO A 23 29.06 -9.10 2.87
N LEU A 24 28.29 -9.17 1.78
CA LEU A 24 28.63 -8.41 0.59
C LEU A 24 28.74 -6.95 1.04
N ALA A 25 29.89 -6.33 0.82
CA ALA A 25 30.03 -4.90 1.06
C ALA A 25 29.08 -4.18 0.10
N MET A 26 27.94 -3.73 0.62
CA MET A 26 26.92 -3.01 -0.13
C MET A 26 27.41 -1.58 -0.37
N THR A 27 27.38 -1.12 -1.61
CA THR A 27 27.71 0.28 -1.92
C THR A 27 26.59 1.21 -1.44
N ALA A 28 26.87 2.51 -1.34
CA ALA A 28 25.84 3.49 -1.00
C ALA A 28 24.69 3.51 -2.02
N GLU A 29 25.00 3.28 -3.31
CA GLU A 29 24.01 3.21 -4.38
C GLU A 29 23.16 1.95 -4.27
N ASP A 30 23.78 0.79 -4.01
CA ASP A 30 23.04 -0.47 -3.79
C ASP A 30 22.09 -0.36 -2.59
N PHE A 31 22.51 0.33 -1.53
CA PHE A 31 21.65 0.60 -0.39
C PHE A 31 20.44 1.48 -0.76
N GLN A 32 20.66 2.55 -1.53
CA GLN A 32 19.57 3.42 -1.99
C GLN A 32 18.57 2.67 -2.88
N ILE A 33 19.07 1.84 -3.80
CA ILE A 33 18.23 0.99 -4.66
C ILE A 33 17.38 0.06 -3.79
N ALA A 34 17.98 -0.65 -2.82
CA ALA A 34 17.26 -1.57 -1.95
C ALA A 34 16.15 -0.86 -1.14
N VAL A 35 16.41 0.34 -0.63
CA VAL A 35 15.40 1.14 0.10
C VAL A 35 14.27 1.57 -0.82
N ILE A 36 14.57 1.97 -2.06
CA ILE A 36 13.54 2.36 -3.04
C ILE A 36 12.71 1.16 -3.46
N GLU A 37 13.33 0.00 -3.73
CA GLU A 37 12.60 -1.23 -4.05
C GLU A 37 11.66 -1.66 -2.92
N GLU A 38 12.08 -1.55 -1.66
CA GLU A 38 11.21 -1.79 -0.51
C GLU A 38 10.02 -0.81 -0.48
N ALA A 39 10.26 0.47 -0.74
CA ALA A 39 9.21 1.48 -0.80
C ALA A 39 8.22 1.21 -1.96
N LEU A 40 8.71 0.87 -3.15
CA LEU A 40 7.89 0.51 -4.31
C LEU A 40 7.07 -0.76 -4.05
N SER A 41 7.64 -1.76 -3.39
CA SER A 41 6.93 -2.98 -2.97
C SER A 41 5.78 -2.67 -2.01
N ASN A 42 6.01 -1.74 -1.06
CA ASN A 42 4.95 -1.26 -0.17
C ASN A 42 3.85 -0.50 -0.93
N PHE A 43 4.20 0.37 -1.88
CA PHE A 43 3.22 1.01 -2.74
C PHE A 43 2.42 -0.01 -3.55
N HIS A 44 3.08 -0.98 -4.17
CA HIS A 44 2.41 -2.05 -4.91
C HIS A 44 1.40 -2.81 -4.02
N ARG A 45 1.80 -3.17 -2.79
CA ARG A 45 0.90 -3.84 -1.84
C ARG A 45 -0.28 -2.95 -1.45
N TYR A 46 -0.05 -1.71 -1.03
CA TYR A 46 -1.07 -0.90 -0.36
C TYR A 46 -1.84 0.07 -1.27
N PHE A 47 -1.29 0.44 -2.42
CA PHE A 47 -1.90 1.33 -3.42
C PHE A 47 -2.39 0.60 -4.68
N LEU A 48 -2.03 -0.67 -4.89
CA LEU A 48 -2.55 -1.47 -6.00
C LEU A 48 -3.33 -2.70 -5.52
N ILE A 49 -2.70 -3.60 -4.75
CA ILE A 49 -3.36 -4.84 -4.30
C ILE A 49 -4.53 -4.53 -3.35
N MET A 50 -4.31 -3.79 -2.26
CA MET A 50 -5.38 -3.55 -1.27
C MET A 50 -6.60 -2.81 -1.83
N PRO A 51 -6.46 -1.74 -2.65
CA PRO A 51 -7.60 -1.09 -3.29
C PRO A 51 -8.34 -2.00 -4.29
N THR A 52 -7.61 -2.83 -5.03
CA THR A 52 -8.21 -3.84 -5.92
C THR A 52 -9.04 -4.85 -5.13
N LEU A 53 -8.53 -5.32 -3.99
CA LEU A 53 -9.28 -6.19 -3.09
C LEU A 53 -10.47 -5.49 -2.41
N ALA A 54 -10.38 -4.18 -2.13
CA ALA A 54 -11.51 -3.41 -1.62
C ALA A 54 -12.64 -3.30 -2.65
N ARG A 55 -12.30 -3.13 -3.94
CA ARG A 55 -13.27 -3.18 -5.05
C ARG A 55 -13.89 -4.56 -5.19
N PHE A 56 -13.09 -5.63 -5.05
CA PHE A 56 -13.59 -6.99 -5.03
C PHE A 56 -14.58 -7.21 -3.89
N GLU A 57 -14.23 -6.78 -2.66
CA GLU A 57 -15.10 -6.90 -1.48
C GLU A 57 -16.43 -6.16 -1.68
N LEU A 58 -16.39 -4.94 -2.21
CA LEU A 58 -17.60 -4.16 -2.50
C LEU A 58 -18.49 -4.87 -3.52
N GLU A 59 -17.90 -5.35 -4.61
CA GLU A 59 -18.66 -6.01 -5.67
C GLU A 59 -19.29 -7.32 -5.18
N ILE A 60 -18.58 -8.16 -4.42
CA ILE A 60 -19.17 -9.42 -3.93
C ILE A 60 -20.36 -9.18 -2.98
N HIS A 61 -20.29 -8.15 -2.12
CA HIS A 61 -21.40 -7.76 -1.26
C HIS A 61 -22.58 -7.25 -2.09
N THR A 62 -22.31 -6.39 -3.08
CA THR A 62 -23.31 -5.85 -4.00
C THR A 62 -24.02 -6.97 -4.79
N ARG A 63 -23.29 -8.01 -5.21
CA ARG A 63 -23.88 -9.18 -5.88
C ARG A 63 -24.83 -9.95 -4.97
N VAL A 64 -24.45 -10.16 -3.71
CA VAL A 64 -25.30 -10.82 -2.72
C VAL A 64 -26.56 -10.00 -2.44
N GLU A 65 -26.44 -8.68 -2.31
CA GLU A 65 -27.60 -7.77 -2.15
C GLU A 65 -28.57 -7.84 -3.33
N ARG A 66 -28.06 -8.12 -4.53
CA ARG A 66 -28.86 -8.36 -5.75
C ARG A 66 -29.39 -9.79 -5.88
N GLY A 67 -29.16 -10.65 -4.88
CA GLY A 67 -29.61 -12.06 -4.88
C GLY A 67 -28.79 -12.98 -5.79
N GLN A 68 -27.59 -12.57 -6.20
CA GLN A 68 -26.73 -13.38 -7.06
C GLN A 68 -25.90 -14.37 -6.23
N ALA A 69 -25.64 -15.55 -6.80
CA ALA A 69 -24.81 -16.57 -6.15
C ALA A 69 -23.32 -16.26 -6.28
N LEU A 70 -22.57 -16.50 -5.20
CA LEU A 70 -21.10 -16.42 -5.20
C LEU A 70 -20.51 -17.84 -5.34
N THR A 71 -20.08 -18.18 -6.54
CA THR A 71 -19.34 -19.42 -6.80
C THR A 71 -17.84 -19.15 -6.84
N ALA A 72 -17.01 -20.15 -6.53
CA ALA A 72 -15.55 -20.03 -6.62
C ALA A 72 -15.11 -19.53 -8.01
N LYS A 73 -15.68 -20.10 -9.08
CA LYS A 73 -15.44 -19.68 -10.47
C LYS A 73 -15.75 -18.18 -10.67
N SER A 74 -16.94 -17.73 -10.27
CA SER A 74 -17.34 -16.32 -10.44
C SER A 74 -16.47 -15.33 -9.66
N MET A 75 -15.93 -15.75 -8.52
CA MET A 75 -15.04 -14.92 -7.71
C MET A 75 -13.62 -14.89 -8.25
N ILE A 76 -13.11 -16.01 -8.79
CA ILE A 76 -11.83 -16.08 -9.49
C ILE A 76 -11.88 -15.17 -10.72
N GLU A 77 -12.93 -15.27 -11.53
CA GLU A 77 -13.12 -14.43 -12.73
C GLU A 77 -13.17 -12.94 -12.37
N LEU A 78 -14.00 -12.55 -11.40
CA LEU A 78 -14.11 -11.17 -10.94
C LEU A 78 -12.76 -10.63 -10.42
N CYS A 79 -12.08 -11.39 -9.58
CA CYS A 79 -10.81 -10.96 -8.99
C CYS A 79 -9.74 -10.82 -10.09
N ALA A 80 -9.70 -11.75 -11.05
CA ALA A 80 -8.80 -11.65 -12.19
C ALA A 80 -9.09 -10.43 -13.05
N ASP A 81 -10.35 -10.10 -13.34
CA ASP A 81 -10.73 -8.91 -14.10
C ASP A 81 -10.29 -7.62 -13.42
N LEU A 82 -10.51 -7.52 -12.10
CA LEU A 82 -10.08 -6.34 -11.32
C LEU A 82 -8.56 -6.18 -11.30
N PHE A 83 -7.80 -7.27 -11.19
CA PHE A 83 -6.33 -7.20 -11.30
C PHE A 83 -5.86 -6.90 -12.72
N SER A 84 -6.52 -7.45 -13.75
CA SER A 84 -6.24 -7.11 -15.15
C SER A 84 -6.45 -5.64 -15.44
N GLU A 85 -7.51 -5.04 -14.90
CA GLU A 85 -7.73 -3.59 -14.98
C GLU A 85 -6.62 -2.82 -14.26
N ALA A 86 -6.24 -3.24 -13.05
CA ALA A 86 -5.24 -2.54 -12.25
C ALA A 86 -3.83 -2.58 -12.85
N TYR A 87 -3.43 -3.70 -13.47
CA TYR A 87 -2.11 -3.84 -14.09
C TYR A 87 -2.05 -3.36 -15.55
N GLY A 88 -3.18 -3.25 -16.24
CA GLY A 88 -3.22 -2.96 -17.67
C GLY A 88 -2.44 -3.98 -18.50
N ASN A 89 -1.74 -3.50 -19.53
CA ASN A 89 -0.97 -4.35 -20.45
C ASN A 89 0.50 -4.55 -20.04
N SER A 90 0.88 -4.13 -18.83
CA SER A 90 2.27 -4.16 -18.37
C SER A 90 2.71 -5.53 -17.85
N VAL A 91 1.77 -6.43 -17.56
CA VAL A 91 2.06 -7.77 -17.04
C VAL A 91 1.23 -8.82 -17.75
N GLU A 92 1.83 -9.98 -18.03
CA GLU A 92 1.10 -11.17 -18.47
C GLU A 92 0.37 -11.80 -17.29
N ILE A 93 -0.94 -12.03 -17.43
CA ILE A 93 -1.79 -12.47 -16.32
C ILE A 93 -2.19 -13.94 -16.49
N ASP A 94 -1.70 -14.77 -15.57
CA ASP A 94 -2.30 -16.07 -15.28
C ASP A 94 -3.59 -15.85 -14.47
N ARG A 95 -4.73 -15.89 -15.18
CA ARG A 95 -6.05 -15.55 -14.63
C ARG A 95 -6.46 -16.45 -13.46
N GLU A 96 -6.15 -17.74 -13.51
CA GLU A 96 -6.47 -18.66 -12.41
C GLU A 96 -5.62 -18.34 -11.17
N ARG A 97 -4.31 -18.13 -11.36
CA ARG A 97 -3.39 -17.82 -10.27
C ARG A 97 -3.66 -16.45 -9.64
N ILE A 98 -3.93 -15.42 -10.43
CA ILE A 98 -4.24 -14.09 -9.87
C ILE A 98 -5.66 -14.07 -9.29
N GLY A 99 -6.61 -14.75 -9.95
CA GLY A 99 -8.01 -14.75 -9.54
C GLY A 99 -8.22 -15.42 -8.19
N ILE A 100 -7.44 -16.46 -7.84
CA ILE A 100 -7.53 -17.09 -6.51
C ILE A 100 -6.93 -16.23 -5.37
N THR A 101 -6.38 -15.04 -5.67
CA THR A 101 -5.77 -14.16 -4.65
C THR A 101 -6.74 -13.83 -3.52
N TRP A 102 -8.04 -13.64 -3.80
CA TRP A 102 -9.03 -13.34 -2.77
C TRP A 102 -9.06 -14.40 -1.64
N ALA A 103 -8.84 -15.68 -1.97
CA ALA A 103 -8.86 -16.77 -1.00
C ALA A 103 -7.60 -16.79 -0.11
N ARG A 104 -6.52 -16.12 -0.52
CA ARG A 104 -5.26 -16.03 0.23
C ARG A 104 -5.22 -14.87 1.22
N PHE A 105 -6.14 -13.91 1.11
CA PHE A 105 -6.24 -12.72 1.98
C PHE A 105 -7.29 -12.89 3.08
N ALA A 106 -7.43 -14.10 3.64
CA ALA A 106 -8.47 -14.45 4.60
C ALA A 106 -8.49 -13.54 5.86
N THR A 107 -7.33 -13.10 6.38
CA THR A 107 -7.31 -12.21 7.55
C THR A 107 -7.87 -10.82 7.27
N HIS A 108 -7.86 -10.39 6.01
CA HIS A 108 -8.25 -9.03 5.61
C HIS A 108 -9.68 -9.02 5.07
N LEU A 109 -10.02 -9.92 4.15
CA LEU A 109 -11.34 -9.98 3.51
C LEU A 109 -12.43 -10.62 4.36
N TYR A 110 -12.07 -11.26 5.49
CA TYR A 110 -13.06 -11.76 6.45
C TYR A 110 -13.35 -10.74 7.56
N SER A 111 -12.72 -9.56 7.49
CA SER A 111 -13.02 -8.41 8.34
C SER A 111 -13.75 -7.36 7.49
N ASN A 112 -14.99 -7.03 7.85
CA ASN A 112 -15.87 -6.19 7.06
C ASN A 112 -15.21 -4.84 6.68
N PHE A 113 -14.94 -4.67 5.38
CA PHE A 113 -14.40 -3.44 4.78
C PHE A 113 -13.14 -2.93 5.48
N TYR A 114 -12.21 -3.83 5.80
CA TYR A 114 -10.95 -3.46 6.45
C TYR A 114 -9.88 -3.01 5.44
N VAL A 115 -9.84 -3.61 4.26
CA VAL A 115 -8.72 -3.44 3.30
C VAL A 115 -8.54 -2.02 2.77
N TYR A 116 -9.62 -1.25 2.58
CA TYR A 116 -9.53 0.11 2.06
C TYR A 116 -8.76 1.06 3.00
N GLN A 117 -8.71 0.71 4.30
CA GLN A 117 -8.01 1.49 5.32
C GLN A 117 -6.50 1.51 5.09
N TYR A 118 -5.94 0.48 4.43
CA TYR A 118 -4.53 0.49 4.07
C TYR A 118 -4.24 1.60 3.07
N GLY A 119 -4.97 1.64 1.94
CA GLY A 119 -4.78 2.64 0.88
C GLY A 119 -4.98 4.07 1.38
N THR A 120 -6.06 4.33 2.13
CA THR A 120 -6.30 5.65 2.73
C THR A 120 -5.26 6.01 3.80
N GLY A 121 -4.77 5.02 4.56
CA GLY A 121 -3.78 5.22 5.60
C GLY A 121 -2.39 5.59 5.06
N ILE A 122 -1.92 4.92 4.00
CA ILE A 122 -0.63 5.27 3.37
C ILE A 122 -0.72 6.57 2.58
N ALA A 123 -1.87 6.89 1.96
CA ALA A 123 -2.13 8.20 1.37
C ALA A 123 -1.99 9.33 2.40
N ALA A 124 -2.66 9.19 3.55
CA ALA A 124 -2.56 10.14 4.64
C ALA A 124 -1.13 10.25 5.20
N ALA A 125 -0.42 9.13 5.33
CA ALA A 125 0.96 9.12 5.83
C ALA A 125 1.91 9.91 4.93
N HIS A 126 1.83 9.74 3.60
CA HIS A 126 2.65 10.49 2.66
C HIS A 126 2.28 11.97 2.64
N ALA A 127 0.99 12.32 2.67
CA ALA A 127 0.56 13.72 2.75
C ALA A 127 1.06 14.41 4.03
N LEU A 128 1.00 13.73 5.20
CA LEU A 128 1.57 14.24 6.45
C LEU A 128 3.07 14.44 6.37
N ALA A 129 3.80 13.47 5.78
CA ALA A 129 5.25 13.54 5.65
C ALA A 129 5.67 14.69 4.73
N GLN A 130 5.01 14.85 3.57
CA GLN A 130 5.28 15.95 2.64
C GLN A 130 5.06 17.32 3.31
N ASN A 131 3.96 17.51 4.04
CA ASN A 131 3.72 18.76 4.76
C ASN A 131 4.88 19.12 5.72
N VAL A 132 5.51 18.12 6.34
CA VAL A 132 6.68 18.31 7.21
C VAL A 132 7.95 18.61 6.39
N LEU A 133 8.19 17.87 5.30
CA LEU A 133 9.37 18.02 4.46
C LEU A 133 9.41 19.35 3.70
N GLU A 134 8.24 19.86 3.29
CA GLU A 134 8.09 21.16 2.61
C GLU A 134 8.19 22.36 3.57
N GLY A 135 8.35 22.11 4.88
CA GLY A 135 8.56 23.17 5.86
C GLY A 135 7.32 23.99 6.18
N ASN A 136 6.11 23.42 6.04
CA ASN A 136 4.89 24.10 6.49
C ASN A 136 5.03 24.41 7.99
N ALA A 137 4.92 25.70 8.32
CA ALA A 137 5.25 26.25 9.64
C ALA A 137 4.55 25.55 10.81
N ARG A 138 3.37 24.94 10.57
CA ARG A 138 2.58 24.25 11.59
C ARG A 138 2.52 22.73 11.42
N ALA A 139 3.14 22.15 10.40
CA ALA A 139 3.02 20.73 10.11
C ALA A 139 3.51 19.83 11.27
N VAL A 140 4.62 20.18 11.91
CA VAL A 140 5.14 19.43 13.06
C VAL A 140 4.20 19.52 14.26
N GLU A 141 3.68 20.71 14.56
CA GLU A 141 2.71 20.92 15.65
C GLU A 141 1.42 20.14 15.40
N ASN A 142 0.88 20.23 14.19
CA ASN A 142 -0.32 19.53 13.76
C ASN A 142 -0.15 18.01 13.82
N TYR A 143 1.00 17.50 13.38
CA TYR A 143 1.32 16.07 13.48
C TYR A 143 1.42 15.59 14.94
N ARG A 144 2.02 16.39 15.82
CA ARG A 144 2.06 16.08 17.26
C ARG A 144 0.65 16.07 17.87
N ALA A 145 -0.18 17.04 17.52
CA ALA A 145 -1.58 17.08 17.96
C ALA A 145 -2.37 15.85 17.49
N PHE A 146 -2.16 15.41 16.24
CA PHE A 146 -2.72 14.17 15.70
C PHE A 146 -2.32 12.94 16.53
N LEU A 147 -1.03 12.78 16.83
CA LEU A 147 -0.54 11.66 17.65
C LEU A 147 -1.12 11.71 19.08
N SER A 148 -1.18 12.90 19.68
CA SER A 148 -1.71 13.10 21.03
C SER A 148 -3.22 12.86 21.13
N ALA A 149 -3.98 13.04 20.05
CA ALA A 149 -5.41 12.78 20.05
C ALA A 149 -5.76 11.29 20.19
N GLY A 150 -4.88 10.38 19.78
CA GLY A 150 -5.12 8.93 19.84
C GLY A 150 -6.48 8.55 19.24
N GLY A 151 -7.26 7.73 19.96
CA GLY A 151 -8.62 7.33 19.59
C GLY A 151 -9.74 8.22 20.13
N SER A 152 -9.44 9.42 20.63
CA SER A 152 -10.44 10.29 21.28
C SER A 152 -11.38 11.02 20.31
N ARG A 153 -11.11 10.93 19.00
CA ARG A 153 -11.84 11.60 17.92
C ARG A 153 -12.02 10.68 16.72
N TYR A 154 -12.96 11.01 15.84
CA TYR A 154 -13.11 10.28 14.58
C TYR A 154 -11.85 10.41 13.72
N PRO A 155 -11.40 9.33 13.04
CA PRO A 155 -10.16 9.35 12.27
C PRO A 155 -10.07 10.47 11.23
N LEU A 156 -11.18 10.77 10.53
CA LEU A 156 -11.23 11.84 9.54
C LEU A 156 -11.01 13.21 10.18
N ASP A 157 -11.59 13.47 11.36
CA ASP A 157 -11.43 14.74 12.06
C ASP A 157 -9.97 14.91 12.53
N THR A 158 -9.38 13.85 13.07
CA THR A 158 -7.98 13.89 13.55
C THR A 158 -7.01 14.12 12.40
N LEU A 159 -7.25 13.53 11.22
CA LEU A 159 -6.45 13.78 10.02
C LEU A 159 -6.64 15.20 9.47
N LYS A 160 -7.88 15.71 9.46
CA LYS A 160 -8.16 17.10 9.08
C LYS A 160 -7.44 18.10 9.98
N MET A 161 -7.43 17.86 11.29
CA MET A 161 -6.63 18.64 12.25
C MET A 161 -5.13 18.61 11.93
N ALA A 162 -4.64 17.50 11.37
CA ALA A 162 -3.26 17.32 10.95
C ALA A 162 -2.93 17.99 9.59
N GLY A 163 -3.94 18.58 8.92
CA GLY A 163 -3.80 19.19 7.60
C GLY A 163 -3.99 18.21 6.44
N VAL A 164 -4.70 17.09 6.65
CA VAL A 164 -4.98 16.09 5.62
C VAL A 164 -6.48 15.81 5.53
N ASP A 165 -7.07 16.11 4.38
CA ASP A 165 -8.50 15.85 4.12
C ASP A 165 -8.71 14.64 3.21
N LEU A 166 -9.02 13.48 3.80
CA LEU A 166 -9.36 12.24 3.08
C LEU A 166 -10.74 12.27 2.39
N THR A 167 -11.52 13.35 2.51
CA THR A 167 -12.73 13.56 1.70
C THR A 167 -12.43 14.21 0.35
N SER A 168 -11.17 14.58 0.12
CA SER A 168 -10.66 15.11 -1.14
C SER A 168 -9.71 14.09 -1.82
N PRO A 169 -9.47 14.19 -3.14
CA PRO A 169 -8.51 13.34 -3.83
C PRO A 169 -7.03 13.68 -3.50
N GLU A 170 -6.77 14.87 -2.95
CA GLU A 170 -5.42 15.41 -2.75
C GLU A 170 -4.45 14.45 -2.04
N PRO A 171 -4.81 13.75 -0.94
CA PRO A 171 -3.87 12.85 -0.26
C PRO A 171 -3.44 11.65 -1.12
N VAL A 172 -4.33 11.18 -1.99
CA VAL A 172 -4.04 10.08 -2.93
C VAL A 172 -3.12 10.56 -4.03
N GLU A 173 -3.40 11.74 -4.61
CA GLU A 173 -2.56 12.38 -5.63
C GLU A 173 -1.15 12.66 -5.11
N LYS A 174 -1.03 13.17 -3.88
CA LYS A 174 0.25 13.37 -3.19
C LYS A 174 1.06 12.09 -3.07
N ALA A 175 0.43 10.99 -2.68
CA ALA A 175 1.10 9.71 -2.58
C ALA A 175 1.56 9.18 -3.95
N PHE A 176 0.79 9.40 -5.02
CA PHE A 176 1.23 9.08 -6.38
C PHE A 176 2.41 9.96 -6.84
N SER A 177 2.47 11.23 -6.42
CA SER A 177 3.64 12.08 -6.67
C SER A 177 4.90 11.49 -6.03
N VAL A 178 4.82 11.03 -4.77
CA VAL A 178 5.95 10.36 -4.09
C VAL A 178 6.36 9.08 -4.82
N LEU A 179 5.38 8.29 -5.27
CA LEU A 179 5.67 7.08 -6.06
C LEU A 179 6.42 7.43 -7.36
N ALA A 180 6.01 8.49 -8.06
CA ALA A 180 6.69 8.94 -9.27
C ALA A 180 8.16 9.34 -8.98
N GLU A 181 8.40 10.10 -7.91
CA GLU A 181 9.76 10.47 -7.49
C GLU A 181 10.64 9.23 -7.19
N TYR A 182 10.08 8.18 -6.61
CA TYR A 182 10.79 6.93 -6.38
C TYR A 182 11.13 6.18 -7.67
N VAL A 183 10.23 6.17 -8.64
CA VAL A 183 10.48 5.60 -9.97
C VAL A 183 11.60 6.37 -10.67
N ASP A 184 11.51 7.69 -10.76
CA ASP A 184 12.52 8.55 -11.37
C ASP A 184 13.90 8.33 -10.72
N LYS A 185 13.93 8.23 -9.38
CA LYS A 185 15.18 8.01 -8.64
C LYS A 185 15.79 6.64 -8.91
N LEU A 186 14.96 5.60 -9.01
CA LEU A 186 15.42 4.25 -9.34
C LEU A 186 15.99 4.19 -10.76
N GLU A 187 15.33 4.84 -11.72
CA GLU A 187 15.82 4.95 -13.10
C GLU A 187 17.19 5.65 -13.16
N GLU A 188 17.37 6.73 -12.41
CA GLU A 188 18.65 7.45 -12.33
C GLU A 188 19.77 6.54 -11.81
N LEU A 189 19.53 5.83 -10.71
CA LEU A 189 20.53 4.97 -10.06
C LEU A 189 20.88 3.74 -10.91
N THR A 190 19.88 3.13 -11.56
CA THR A 190 20.10 1.94 -12.40
C THR A 190 20.72 2.27 -13.75
N THR A 191 20.40 3.43 -14.34
CA THR A 191 21.06 3.89 -15.58
C THR A 191 22.54 4.18 -15.35
N LYS A 192 22.91 4.82 -14.24
CA LYS A 192 24.32 5.07 -13.88
C LYS A 192 25.13 3.79 -13.72
N LYS A 193 24.52 2.72 -13.21
CA LYS A 193 25.16 1.42 -12.98
C LYS A 193 25.33 0.59 -14.26
N ASN A 194 24.52 0.86 -15.29
CA ASN A 194 24.60 0.22 -16.60
C ASN A 194 25.60 0.91 -17.57
N LEU A 195 26.23 2.01 -17.15
CA LEU A 195 27.32 2.73 -17.83
C LEU A 195 28.67 2.38 -17.19
#